data_AF-A0A1V6P415-F1
#
_entry.id   AF-A0A1V6P415-F1
#
_cell.length_a   1.000
_cell.length_b   1.000
_cell.length_c   1.000
_cell.angle_alpha   90.00
_cell.angle_beta   90.00
_cell.angle_gamma   90.00
#
_symmetry.space_group_name_H-M   'P 1'
#
loop_
_entity.id
_entity.type
_entity.pdbx_description
1 polymer ?
#
loop_
_entity_poly.entity_id
_entity_poly.type
_entity_poly.pdbx_seq_one_letter_code
_entity_poly.pdbx_strand_id
1 'polypeptide(L)'
;MKLYTLISSSLFFGGVLADLHDFCACGTRHGSNSVQDAYWDFDTAASTFACTRYRNRNTGNEQWDQCPDCKMDTYAMDGWSGTPSCFSFGYHMGGDEFDYYCGLKGLQGYCQNVD
;
A
#
# COMPACT_ATOMS: atom_id res chain seq x y z
N MET A 1 -23.25 -20.91 -48.22
CA MET A 1 -24.01 -20.34 -47.08
C MET A 1 -23.98 -21.38 -45.97
N LYS A 2 -23.51 -21.20 -44.74
CA LYS A 2 -22.92 -20.11 -43.95
C LYS A 2 -21.88 -20.79 -43.03
N LEU A 3 -20.66 -20.26 -42.97
CA LEU A 3 -19.66 -20.72 -42.01
C LEU A 3 -19.86 -19.87 -40.73
N TYR A 4 -20.28 -20.50 -39.63
CA TYR A 4 -20.46 -19.79 -38.36
C TYR A 4 -19.13 -19.76 -37.61
N THR A 5 -18.45 -18.62 -37.68
CA THR A 5 -17.24 -18.34 -36.89
C THR A 5 -17.66 -18.06 -35.46
N LEU A 6 -17.40 -18.99 -34.54
CA LEU A 6 -17.52 -18.75 -33.10
C LEU A 6 -16.32 -17.89 -32.66
N ILE A 7 -16.58 -16.60 -32.41
CA ILE A 7 -15.61 -15.70 -31.77
C ILE A 7 -15.62 -16.03 -30.28
N SER A 8 -14.68 -16.87 -29.86
CA SER A 8 -14.40 -17.08 -28.44
C SER A 8 -13.66 -15.85 -27.91
N SER A 9 -14.39 -14.92 -27.31
CA SER A 9 -13.80 -13.78 -26.60
C SER A 9 -13.11 -14.27 -25.33
N SER A 10 -11.80 -14.52 -25.43
CA SER A 10 -10.95 -14.72 -24.27
C SER A 10 -10.88 -13.41 -23.47
N LEU A 11 -11.59 -13.35 -22.35
CA LEU A 11 -11.42 -12.31 -21.34
C LEU A 11 -10.00 -12.44 -20.77
N PHE A 12 -9.13 -11.51 -21.15
CA PHE A 12 -7.85 -11.32 -20.49
C PHE A 12 -8.12 -10.73 -19.10
N PHE A 13 -8.18 -11.58 -18.07
CA PHE A 13 -8.01 -11.13 -16.70
C PHE A 13 -6.54 -10.77 -16.52
N GLY A 14 -6.20 -9.51 -16.79
CA GLY A 14 -4.92 -8.93 -16.39
C GLY A 14 -4.94 -8.73 -14.89
N GLY A 15 -4.61 -9.78 -14.12
CA GLY A 15 -4.37 -9.63 -12.70
C GLY A 15 -3.07 -8.86 -12.51
N VAL A 16 -3.17 -7.59 -12.10
CA VAL A 16 -2.05 -6.98 -11.37
C VAL A 16 -1.96 -7.75 -10.06
N LEU A 17 -0.82 -8.38 -9.81
CA LEU A 17 -0.55 -8.92 -8.47
C LEU A 17 -0.44 -7.70 -7.57
N ALA A 18 -1.46 -7.44 -6.76
CA ALA A 18 -1.38 -6.44 -5.72
C ALA A 18 -0.25 -6.86 -4.78
N ASP A 19 0.77 -5.99 -4.62
CA ASP A 19 1.80 -6.16 -3.60
C ASP A 19 1.13 -5.83 -2.26
N LEU A 20 0.68 -6.88 -1.58
CA LEU A 20 -0.04 -6.81 -0.33
C LEU A 20 0.94 -6.85 0.84
N HIS A 21 0.68 -6.00 1.83
CA HIS A 21 1.51 -5.83 3.00
C HIS A 21 0.71 -5.85 4.30
N ASP A 22 1.43 -6.08 5.39
CA ASP A 22 0.89 -5.95 6.75
C ASP A 22 0.98 -4.52 7.25
N PHE A 23 2.08 -3.83 6.94
CA PHE A 23 2.35 -2.51 7.47
C PHE A 23 2.69 -1.49 6.37
N CYS A 24 2.17 -0.27 6.52
CA CYS A 24 2.55 0.87 5.69
C CYS A 24 2.66 2.17 6.48
N ALA A 25 3.62 3.03 6.12
CA ALA A 25 3.81 4.36 6.70
C ALA A 25 4.00 5.42 5.60
N CYS A 26 3.65 6.66 5.91
CA CYS A 26 3.91 7.80 5.04
C CYS A 26 5.20 8.50 5.48
N GLY A 27 6.03 8.90 4.54
CA GLY A 27 7.27 9.62 4.84
C GLY A 27 7.93 10.24 3.62
N THR A 28 9.07 10.88 3.86
CA THR A 28 9.96 11.36 2.80
C THR A 28 11.13 10.40 2.66
N ARG A 29 11.35 9.88 1.45
CA ARG A 29 12.55 9.12 1.13
C ARG A 29 13.68 10.07 0.73
N HIS A 30 14.78 10.02 1.47
CA HIS A 30 16.01 10.73 1.17
C HIS A 30 16.94 9.82 0.36
N GLY A 31 17.51 10.35 -0.73
CA GLY A 31 18.49 9.62 -1.53
C GLY A 31 19.83 9.44 -0.81
N SER A 32 20.59 8.43 -1.22
CA SER A 32 21.95 8.23 -0.72
C SER A 32 22.94 9.27 -1.28
N ASN A 33 24.05 9.46 -0.58
CA ASN A 33 25.19 10.25 -1.01
C ASN A 33 26.51 9.56 -0.61
N SER A 34 27.66 10.24 -0.78
CA SER A 34 28.97 9.65 -0.53
C SER A 34 29.27 9.32 0.94
N VAL A 35 28.44 9.77 1.89
CA VAL A 35 28.65 9.61 3.34
C VAL A 35 27.43 9.04 4.08
N GLN A 36 26.28 8.89 3.40
CA GLN A 36 25.04 8.44 4.01
C GLN A 36 24.22 7.62 3.02
N ASP A 37 23.71 6.49 3.48
CA ASP A 37 22.76 5.68 2.71
C ASP A 37 21.38 6.37 2.63
N ALA A 38 20.53 5.86 1.73
CA ALA A 38 19.16 6.33 1.63
C ALA A 38 18.42 6.00 2.94
N TYR A 39 17.56 6.91 3.38
CA TYR A 39 16.79 6.75 4.62
C TYR A 39 15.41 7.38 4.50
N TRP A 40 14.51 6.97 5.37
CA TRP A 40 13.17 7.54 5.49
C TRP A 40 13.00 8.45 6.71
N ASP A 41 12.24 9.52 6.53
CA ASP A 41 11.67 10.33 7.61
C ASP A 41 10.15 10.18 7.60
N PHE A 42 9.60 9.53 8.62
CA PHE A 42 8.19 9.13 8.67
C PHE A 42 7.31 10.17 9.39
N ASP A 43 6.12 10.42 8.87
CA ASP A 43 5.17 11.39 9.40
C ASP A 43 3.92 10.71 9.98
N THR A 44 3.76 10.81 11.30
CA THR A 44 2.64 10.22 12.04
C THR A 44 1.27 10.73 11.58
N ALA A 45 1.14 12.03 11.28
CA ALA A 45 -0.14 12.63 10.93
C ALA A 45 -0.58 12.18 9.53
N ALA A 46 0.35 12.10 8.59
CA ALA A 46 0.12 11.56 7.27
C ALA A 46 -0.17 10.06 7.30
N SER A 47 0.62 9.26 8.05
CA SER A 47 0.33 7.82 8.25
C SER A 47 -1.07 7.60 8.81
N THR A 48 -1.47 8.39 9.81
CA THR A 48 -2.81 8.32 10.41
C THR A 48 -3.90 8.68 9.41
N PHE A 49 -3.67 9.71 8.59
CA PHE A 49 -4.59 10.11 7.53
C PHE A 49 -4.75 9.00 6.49
N ALA A 50 -3.65 8.46 5.97
CA ALA A 50 -3.66 7.38 4.98
C ALA A 50 -4.33 6.13 5.55
N CYS A 51 -3.98 5.73 6.77
CA CYS A 51 -4.60 4.58 7.43
C CYS A 51 -6.11 4.73 7.60
N THR A 52 -6.57 5.94 7.97
CA THR A 52 -8.01 6.22 8.09
C THR A 52 -8.72 6.11 6.73
N ARG A 53 -8.10 6.60 5.66
CA ARG A 53 -8.65 6.48 4.30
C ARG A 53 -8.70 5.03 3.83
N TYR A 54 -7.61 4.29 4.04
CA TYR A 54 -7.49 2.90 3.64
C TYR A 54 -8.46 1.99 4.42
N ARG A 55 -8.62 2.19 5.73
CA ARG A 55 -9.64 1.51 6.55
C ARG A 55 -11.07 1.74 6.06
N ASN A 56 -11.36 2.96 5.62
CA ASN A 56 -12.69 3.33 5.14
C ASN A 56 -12.91 2.97 3.66
N ARG A 57 -11.95 2.29 3.02
CA ARG A 57 -12.04 1.88 1.63
C ARG A 57 -13.06 0.76 1.46
N ASN A 58 -13.84 0.86 0.40
CA ASN A 58 -14.78 -0.17 -0.05
C ASN A 58 -15.05 0.02 -1.54
N THR A 59 -14.08 -0.36 -2.37
CA THR A 59 -14.10 -0.12 -3.84
C THR A 59 -14.52 -1.36 -4.65
N GLY A 60 -14.67 -2.50 -3.99
CA GLY A 60 -14.94 -3.78 -4.62
C GLY A 60 -14.88 -4.92 -3.61
N ASN A 61 -14.63 -6.13 -4.10
CA ASN A 61 -14.65 -7.37 -3.31
C ASN A 61 -13.28 -8.05 -3.22
N GLU A 62 -12.23 -7.45 -3.78
CA GLU A 62 -10.87 -7.99 -3.69
C GLU A 62 -10.26 -7.67 -2.32
N GLN A 63 -9.18 -8.36 -1.96
CA GLN A 63 -8.56 -8.23 -0.64
C GLN A 63 -8.10 -6.81 -0.37
N TRP A 64 -7.50 -6.11 -1.34
CA TRP A 64 -7.07 -4.72 -1.21
C TRP A 64 -8.21 -3.69 -1.34
N ASP A 65 -9.41 -4.10 -1.79
CA ASP A 65 -10.55 -3.18 -1.93
C ASP A 65 -11.15 -2.75 -0.60
N GLN A 66 -10.84 -3.49 0.46
CA GLN A 66 -11.37 -3.30 1.81
C GLN A 66 -10.25 -3.53 2.81
N CYS A 67 -10.28 -2.79 3.92
CA CYS A 67 -9.39 -3.07 5.04
C CYS A 67 -10.14 -2.97 6.37
N PRO A 68 -10.98 -3.97 6.69
CA PRO A 68 -11.82 -3.96 7.88
C PRO A 68 -11.01 -4.01 9.18
N ASP A 69 -9.77 -4.49 9.12
CA ASP A 69 -8.87 -4.66 10.25
C ASP A 69 -7.76 -3.61 10.34
N CYS A 70 -7.70 -2.68 9.37
CA CYS A 70 -6.71 -1.60 9.35
C CYS A 70 -6.79 -0.74 10.62
N LYS A 71 -5.64 -0.53 11.26
CA LYS A 71 -5.50 0.39 12.39
C LYS A 71 -4.09 0.94 12.48
N MET A 72 -3.93 2.05 13.19
CA MET A 72 -2.59 2.52 13.53
C MET A 72 -1.94 1.60 14.57
N ASP A 73 -0.67 1.32 14.36
CA ASP A 73 0.23 0.61 15.26
C ASP A 73 1.66 1.18 15.09
N THR A 74 2.64 0.58 15.75
CA THR A 74 4.05 0.93 15.61
C THR A 74 4.86 -0.28 15.17
N TYR A 75 5.73 -0.11 14.19
CA TYR A 75 6.60 -1.17 13.68
C TYR A 75 7.99 -0.66 13.33
N ALA A 76 8.95 -1.57 13.14
CA ALA A 76 10.29 -1.22 12.71
C ALA A 76 10.32 -1.02 11.19
N MET A 77 10.44 0.23 10.72
CA MET A 77 10.37 0.60 9.31
C MET A 77 11.70 1.15 8.83
N ASP A 78 12.28 0.63 7.76
CA ASP A 78 13.58 1.10 7.22
C ASP A 78 14.67 1.23 8.32
N GLY A 79 14.72 0.24 9.23
CA GLY A 79 15.65 0.26 10.36
C GLY A 79 15.26 1.16 11.54
N TRP A 80 14.19 1.95 11.44
CA TRP A 80 13.66 2.79 12.52
C TRP A 80 12.63 2.05 13.37
N SER A 81 12.96 1.81 14.64
CA SER A 81 12.03 1.20 15.58
C SER A 81 10.94 2.18 16.02
N GLY A 82 9.71 1.66 16.22
CA GLY A 82 8.60 2.44 16.75
C GLY A 82 7.97 3.41 15.75
N THR A 83 8.11 3.17 14.44
CA THR A 83 7.53 4.02 13.40
C THR A 83 6.00 3.88 13.37
N PRO A 84 5.23 4.99 13.52
CA PRO A 84 3.78 4.97 13.43
C PRO A 84 3.32 4.56 12.02
N SER A 85 2.71 3.38 11.94
CA SER A 85 2.38 2.70 10.70
C SER A 85 0.93 2.20 10.74
N CYS A 86 0.27 2.16 9.59
CA CYS A 86 -0.99 1.46 9.45
C CYS A 86 -0.72 -0.04 9.36
N PHE A 87 -1.50 -0.83 10.08
CA PHE A 87 -1.35 -2.26 10.22
C PHE A 87 -2.65 -2.99 9.85
N SER A 88 -2.52 -4.09 9.10
CA SER A 88 -3.56 -5.06 8.80
C SER A 88 -3.03 -6.46 9.08
N PHE A 89 -3.79 -7.29 9.80
CA PHE A 89 -3.50 -8.71 9.99
C PHE A 89 -3.81 -9.53 8.74
N GLY A 90 -4.77 -9.08 7.94
CA GLY A 90 -5.25 -9.77 6.76
C GLY A 90 -4.47 -9.43 5.50
N TYR A 91 -3.26 -8.86 5.58
CA TYR A 91 -2.49 -8.44 4.41
C TYR A 91 -3.32 -7.60 3.42
N HIS A 92 -4.09 -6.62 3.92
CA HIS A 92 -4.98 -5.83 3.08
C HIS A 92 -4.27 -4.62 2.43
N MET A 93 -3.04 -4.30 2.82
CA MET A 93 -2.38 -3.05 2.46
C MET A 93 -1.71 -3.11 1.08
N GLY A 94 -2.28 -2.44 0.09
CA GLY A 94 -1.71 -2.26 -1.25
C GLY A 94 -0.76 -1.05 -1.28
N GLY A 95 0.45 -1.26 -1.79
CA GLY A 95 1.50 -0.24 -1.78
C GLY A 95 1.18 1.01 -2.60
N ASP A 96 0.62 0.86 -3.79
CA ASP A 96 0.29 1.97 -4.71
C ASP A 96 -0.84 2.85 -4.17
N GLU A 97 -1.86 2.25 -3.56
CA GLU A 97 -3.00 3.01 -3.04
C GLU A 97 -2.74 3.63 -1.69
N PHE A 98 -1.91 3.00 -0.86
CA PHE A 98 -1.41 3.67 0.34
C PHE A 98 -0.50 4.85 -0.03
N ASP A 99 0.40 4.69 -1.00
CA ASP A 99 1.23 5.77 -1.54
C ASP A 99 0.39 6.93 -2.07
N TYR A 100 -0.70 6.66 -2.80
CA TYR A 100 -1.63 7.70 -3.24
C TYR A 100 -2.15 8.54 -2.08
N TYR A 101 -2.56 7.93 -0.96
CA TYR A 101 -3.04 8.69 0.19
C TYR A 101 -1.94 9.47 0.90
N CYS A 102 -0.72 8.96 0.96
CA CYS A 102 0.45 9.71 1.42
C CYS A 102 0.74 10.90 0.49
N GLY A 103 0.59 10.72 -0.82
CA GLY A 103 0.77 11.73 -1.85
C GLY A 103 -0.18 12.92 -1.73
N LEU A 104 -1.40 12.71 -1.22
CA LEU A 104 -2.34 13.79 -0.87
C LEU A 104 -1.81 14.72 0.25
N LYS A 105 -0.78 14.28 0.97
CA LYS A 105 -0.04 15.07 1.97
C LYS A 105 1.35 15.50 1.49
N GLY A 106 1.71 15.23 0.24
CA GLY A 106 3.02 15.54 -0.33
C GLY A 106 4.13 14.57 0.10
N LEU A 107 3.76 13.37 0.54
CA LEU A 107 4.68 12.34 1.03
C LEU A 107 4.58 11.07 0.18
N GLN A 108 5.50 10.13 0.41
CA GLN A 108 5.53 8.81 -0.22
C GLN A 108 5.06 7.74 0.78
N GLY A 109 4.44 6.69 0.27
CA GLY A 109 4.12 5.47 0.99
C GLY A 109 5.29 4.51 0.98
N TYR A 110 5.50 3.86 2.12
CA TYR A 110 6.43 2.77 2.29
C TYR A 110 5.71 1.61 2.98
N CYS A 111 5.70 0.45 2.36
CA CYS A 111 5.00 -0.73 2.86
C CYS A 111 5.96 -1.91 2.96
N GLN A 112 5.72 -2.77 3.95
CA GLN A 112 6.50 -3.98 4.18
C GLN A 112 5.71 -5.02 4.98
N ASN A 113 6.16 -6.26 4.90
CA ASN A 113 5.64 -7.37 5.70
C ASN A 113 6.35 -7.46 7.04
N VAL A 114 5.73 -8.17 7.99
CA VAL A 114 6.45 -8.59 9.19
C VAL A 114 7.38 -9.74 8.84
N ASP A 115 8.66 -9.61 9.20
CA ASP A 115 9.63 -10.70 9.15
C ASP A 115 9.46 -11.71 10.32
#